data_AF-A0A0D2BND5-F1
#
_entry.id   AF-A0A0D2BND5-F1
#
_cell.length_a   1.000
_cell.length_b   1.000
_cell.length_c   1.000
_cell.angle_alpha   90.00
_cell.angle_beta   90.00
_cell.angle_gamma   90.00
#
_symmetry.space_group_name_H-M   'P 1'
#
loop_
_entity.id
_entity.type
_entity.pdbx_description
1 polymer ?
#
loop_
_entity_poly.entity_id
_entity_poly.type
_entity_poly.pdbx_seq_one_letter_code
_entity_poly.pdbx_strand_id
1 'polypeptide(L)'
;MDGRPITKIHRSDLLNFTFPPSSRRERKGITLPSSREENKIVRCDECKTITGSSPTGRPSIRLYKSRVQVRPDSRQGQDWQKYPAEVFLGAQLLSLIESSVSRKIVVHQSTGEDPTSSQQQGILVWVFNPDIYYSSSRRGPTAHRAMKIFYKDLPDPEKFLDDHSNTHEELVVPEDDYKEFKNALAESTDILPEAAQTFQDWTIGLLDRWEKHASGSARMDENPLNKKVEDGFELFKLPAGMAELYL
;
A
#
# COMPACT_ATOMS: atom_id res chain seq x y z
N MET A 1 -11.42 25.79 -20.98
CA MET A 1 -12.44 26.11 -19.97
C MET A 1 -13.57 25.11 -20.15
N ASP A 2 -13.82 24.29 -19.13
CA ASP A 2 -15.14 23.84 -18.66
C ASP A 2 -14.95 22.69 -17.66
N GLY A 3 -14.48 23.06 -16.46
CA GLY A 3 -14.48 22.18 -15.30
C GLY A 3 -15.90 22.11 -14.73
N ARG A 4 -16.55 20.95 -14.87
CA ARG A 4 -17.76 20.61 -14.12
C ARG A 4 -17.41 19.77 -12.88
N PRO A 5 -18.18 19.90 -11.78
CA PRO A 5 -17.66 19.71 -10.44
C PRO A 5 -17.65 18.23 -10.03
N ILE A 6 -16.51 17.79 -9.50
CA ILE A 6 -16.37 16.51 -8.81
C ILE A 6 -17.21 16.57 -7.54
N THR A 7 -18.14 15.64 -7.43
CA THR A 7 -19.14 15.54 -6.37
C THR A 7 -18.46 15.31 -5.01
N LYS A 8 -18.84 16.09 -4.00
CA LYS A 8 -18.33 15.97 -2.62
C LYS A 8 -18.64 14.58 -2.05
N ILE A 9 -17.61 13.85 -1.63
CA ILE A 9 -17.74 12.57 -0.92
C ILE A 9 -17.67 12.85 0.58
N HIS A 10 -18.71 12.50 1.32
CA HIS A 10 -18.74 12.62 2.78
C HIS A 10 -18.12 11.38 3.43
N ARG A 11 -17.31 11.61 4.46
CA ARG A 11 -16.67 10.60 5.32
C ARG A 11 -17.68 9.60 5.86
N SER A 12 -17.63 8.33 5.42
CA SER A 12 -18.01 7.19 6.27
C SER A 12 -17.64 5.79 5.76
N ASP A 13 -17.07 5.58 4.57
CA ASP A 13 -16.65 4.23 4.13
C ASP A 13 -15.25 4.25 3.52
N LEU A 14 -14.24 4.00 4.36
CA LEU A 14 -12.82 4.15 4.01
C LEU A 14 -12.22 2.95 3.27
N LEU A 15 -13.01 2.00 2.76
CA LEU A 15 -12.48 0.87 2.00
C LEU A 15 -12.87 0.90 0.51
N ASN A 16 -14.07 1.37 0.15
CA ASN A 16 -14.53 1.40 -1.24
C ASN A 16 -15.22 2.73 -1.60
N PHE A 17 -14.76 3.41 -2.65
CA PHE A 17 -15.52 4.52 -3.25
C PHE A 17 -16.60 3.94 -4.17
N THR A 18 -17.80 3.77 -3.63
CA THR A 18 -18.95 3.35 -4.43
C THR A 18 -19.78 4.58 -4.77
N PHE A 19 -19.86 4.92 -6.07
CA PHE A 19 -20.79 5.95 -6.53
C PHE A 19 -22.12 5.30 -6.91
N PRO A 20 -23.23 5.63 -6.25
CA PRO A 20 -24.54 5.30 -6.78
C PRO A 20 -24.81 6.15 -8.03
N PRO A 21 -25.66 5.67 -8.97
CA PRO A 21 -26.12 6.52 -10.06
C PRO A 21 -26.90 7.69 -9.45
N SER A 22 -26.83 8.85 -10.08
CA SER A 22 -27.42 10.10 -9.59
C SER A 22 -28.94 10.04 -9.51
N SER A 23 -29.50 9.46 -8.44
CA SER A 23 -30.91 9.61 -8.05
C SER A 23 -31.20 9.05 -6.65
N ARG A 24 -31.67 9.96 -5.78
CA ARG A 24 -32.60 9.82 -4.63
C ARG A 24 -32.40 8.66 -3.62
N ARG A 25 -32.15 9.06 -2.37
CA ARG A 25 -32.09 8.29 -1.10
C ARG A 25 -32.91 7.00 -1.06
N GLU A 26 -32.24 5.88 -0.86
CA GLU A 26 -32.72 4.79 0.00
C GLU A 26 -31.55 4.24 0.84
N ARG A 27 -31.77 4.11 2.16
CA ARG A 27 -30.86 3.45 3.10
C ARG A 27 -31.16 1.95 3.04
N LYS A 28 -30.22 1.12 2.60
CA LYS A 28 -30.21 -0.32 2.88
C LYS A 28 -28.81 -0.78 3.24
N GLY A 29 -28.77 -1.71 4.20
CA GLY A 29 -27.60 -2.15 4.95
C GLY A 29 -26.45 -2.65 4.08
N ILE A 30 -25.25 -2.49 4.63
CA ILE A 30 -23.98 -2.90 4.04
C ILE A 30 -23.92 -4.43 4.07
N THR A 31 -24.19 -5.06 2.92
CA THR A 31 -23.88 -6.47 2.70
C THR A 31 -22.45 -6.54 2.15
N LEU A 32 -21.55 -7.18 2.91
CA LEU A 32 -20.23 -7.61 2.43
C LEU A 32 -20.44 -8.44 1.14
N PRO A 33 -19.74 -8.13 0.03
CA PRO A 33 -19.85 -8.95 -1.17
C PRO A 33 -19.18 -10.30 -0.91
N SER A 34 -20.03 -11.29 -0.65
CA SER A 34 -19.70 -12.72 -0.70
C SER A 34 -19.64 -13.18 -2.16
N SER A 35 -18.66 -14.04 -2.47
CA SER A 35 -18.54 -14.93 -3.63
C SER A 35 -18.58 -14.28 -5.04
N ARG A 36 -17.39 -14.18 -5.66
CA ARG A 36 -17.10 -14.06 -7.12
C ARG A 36 -18.19 -13.40 -7.97
N GLU A 37 -18.51 -12.12 -7.70
CA GLU A 37 -19.33 -11.32 -8.62
C GLU A 37 -18.48 -10.95 -9.84
N GLU A 38 -18.92 -11.33 -11.04
CA GLU A 38 -18.30 -10.88 -12.30
C GLU A 38 -18.35 -9.36 -12.38
N ASN A 39 -17.16 -8.75 -12.43
CA ASN A 39 -17.01 -7.30 -12.42
C ASN A 39 -16.56 -6.80 -13.80
N LYS A 40 -17.30 -5.86 -14.37
CA LYS A 40 -16.91 -5.18 -15.62
C LYS A 40 -15.81 -4.17 -15.34
N ILE A 41 -14.73 -4.19 -16.11
CA ILE A 41 -13.61 -3.25 -15.96
C ILE A 41 -13.99 -1.87 -16.51
N VAL A 42 -13.79 -0.84 -15.70
CA VAL A 42 -14.00 0.56 -16.09
C VAL A 42 -12.67 1.17 -16.52
N ARG A 43 -12.64 1.77 -17.71
CA ARG A 43 -11.44 2.39 -18.30
C ARG A 43 -11.68 3.87 -18.57
N CYS A 44 -10.61 4.66 -18.49
CA CYS A 44 -10.62 6.05 -18.94
C CYS A 44 -10.80 6.10 -20.46
N ASP A 45 -11.61 7.04 -20.97
CA ASP A 45 -11.86 7.11 -22.40
C ASP A 45 -10.65 7.64 -23.19
N GLU A 46 -9.91 8.58 -22.61
CA GLU A 46 -8.76 9.23 -23.27
C GLU A 46 -7.50 8.36 -23.24
N CYS A 47 -7.12 7.84 -22.06
CA CYS A 47 -5.86 7.10 -21.90
C CYS A 47 -6.02 5.58 -21.82
N LYS A 48 -7.26 5.06 -21.84
CA LYS A 48 -7.59 3.63 -21.72
C LYS A 48 -7.09 2.92 -20.45
N THR A 49 -6.48 3.65 -19.51
CA THR A 49 -6.07 3.14 -18.19
C THR A 49 -7.28 2.61 -17.42
N ILE A 50 -7.10 1.49 -16.72
CA ILE A 50 -8.12 0.94 -15.83
C ILE A 50 -8.28 1.87 -14.62
N THR A 51 -9.50 2.35 -14.40
CA THR A 51 -9.83 3.27 -13.29
C THR A 51 -10.65 2.60 -12.19
N GLY A 52 -11.30 1.47 -12.50
CA GLY A 52 -12.18 0.81 -11.54
C GLY A 52 -12.88 -0.41 -12.09
N SER A 53 -13.89 -0.85 -11.36
CA SER A 53 -14.76 -1.97 -11.71
C SER A 53 -16.22 -1.67 -11.39
N SER A 54 -17.13 -2.33 -12.11
CA SER A 54 -18.56 -2.21 -11.91
C SER A 54 -19.17 -3.61 -11.75
N PRO A 55 -19.85 -3.90 -10.62
CA PRO A 55 -20.50 -5.18 -10.42
C PRO A 55 -21.59 -5.42 -11.46
N THR A 56 -21.61 -6.62 -12.04
CA THR A 56 -22.67 -7.00 -12.98
C THR A 56 -24.02 -6.99 -12.26
N GLY A 57 -25.00 -6.28 -12.83
CA GLY A 57 -26.35 -6.18 -12.27
C GLY A 57 -26.58 -5.00 -11.30
N ARG A 58 -25.57 -4.18 -11.00
CA ARG A 58 -25.77 -2.93 -10.23
C ARG A 58 -25.17 -1.73 -10.97
N PRO A 59 -25.89 -0.59 -11.04
CA PRO A 59 -25.38 0.64 -11.65
C PRO A 59 -24.41 1.38 -10.72
N SER A 60 -23.48 0.68 -10.08
CA SER A 60 -22.48 1.27 -9.19
C SER A 60 -21.09 1.09 -9.77
N ILE A 61 -20.27 2.14 -9.68
CA ILE A 61 -18.86 2.09 -10.09
C ILE A 61 -18.00 2.14 -8.83
N ARG A 62 -17.05 1.21 -8.73
CA ARG A 62 -15.98 1.19 -7.73
C ARG A 62 -14.71 1.71 -8.38
N LEU A 63 -14.17 2.81 -7.87
CA LEU A 63 -12.90 3.34 -8.35
C LEU A 63 -11.73 2.78 -7.52
N TYR A 64 -10.64 2.45 -8.20
CA TYR A 64 -9.40 2.03 -7.54
C TYR A 64 -8.68 3.24 -6.96
N LYS A 65 -8.34 3.18 -5.68
CA LYS A 65 -7.75 4.31 -4.96
C LYS A 65 -6.36 4.67 -5.46
N SER A 66 -5.58 3.68 -5.88
CA SER A 66 -4.28 3.82 -6.55
C SER A 66 -4.35 4.62 -7.86
N ARG A 67 -5.54 4.69 -8.47
CA ARG A 67 -5.78 5.28 -9.80
C ARG A 67 -6.46 6.64 -9.76
N VAL A 68 -6.68 7.20 -8.56
CA VAL A 68 -7.31 8.51 -8.39
C VAL A 68 -6.40 9.47 -7.63
N GLN A 69 -6.51 10.75 -7.96
CA GLN A 69 -5.90 11.82 -7.19
C GLN A 69 -6.94 12.46 -6.31
N VAL A 70 -6.56 12.81 -5.08
CA VAL A 70 -7.45 13.43 -4.11
C VAL A 70 -6.93 14.81 -3.74
N ARG A 71 -7.82 15.80 -3.68
CA ARG A 71 -7.53 17.13 -3.16
C ARG A 71 -8.20 17.28 -1.77
N PRO A 72 -7.44 17.27 -0.66
CA PRO A 72 -8.01 17.15 0.69
C PRO A 72 -8.85 18.36 1.12
N ASP A 73 -8.41 19.57 0.77
CA ASP A 73 -9.21 20.78 0.94
C ASP A 73 -8.94 21.77 -0.20
N SER A 74 -9.99 22.04 -0.98
CA SER A 74 -9.91 22.98 -2.10
C SER A 74 -9.76 24.44 -1.63
N ARG A 75 -10.09 24.72 -0.35
CA ARG A 75 -10.09 26.08 0.22
C ARG A 75 -8.73 26.49 0.79
N GLN A 76 -7.87 25.53 1.12
CA GLN A 76 -6.55 25.79 1.70
C GLN A 76 -5.42 25.77 0.66
N GLY A 77 -5.76 25.76 -0.64
CA GLY A 77 -4.76 25.75 -1.71
C GLY A 77 -3.87 24.50 -1.73
N GLN A 78 -4.33 23.37 -1.16
CA GLN A 78 -3.57 22.13 -1.21
C GLN A 78 -3.58 21.52 -2.60
N ASP A 79 -2.41 21.06 -3.04
CA ASP A 79 -2.22 20.40 -4.33
C ASP A 79 -2.87 19.01 -4.38
N TRP A 80 -3.05 18.51 -5.60
CA TRP A 80 -3.52 17.15 -5.85
C TRP A 80 -2.53 16.13 -5.33
N GLN A 81 -3.00 15.21 -4.50
CA GLN A 81 -2.18 14.15 -3.93
C GLN A 81 -2.44 12.83 -4.66
N LYS A 82 -1.36 12.14 -5.02
CA LYS A 82 -1.35 10.77 -5.54
C LYS A 82 -0.63 9.88 -4.54
N TYR A 83 -1.13 8.67 -4.36
CA TYR A 83 -0.52 7.65 -3.53
C TYR A 83 -0.26 6.39 -4.36
N PRO A 84 0.87 5.71 -4.15
CA PRO A 84 1.22 4.53 -4.91
C PRO A 84 0.41 3.31 -4.42
N ALA A 85 0.37 2.23 -5.22
CA ALA A 85 -0.51 1.10 -4.97
C ALA A 85 -0.21 0.37 -3.65
N GLU A 86 1.07 0.26 -3.30
CA GLU A 86 1.56 -0.39 -2.08
C GLU A 86 0.97 0.21 -0.80
N VAL A 87 0.63 1.51 -0.79
CA VAL A 87 0.00 2.16 0.37
C VAL A 87 -1.38 1.58 0.62
N PHE A 88 -2.17 1.41 -0.44
CA PHE A 88 -3.53 0.88 -0.34
C PHE A 88 -3.53 -0.62 -0.09
N LEU A 89 -2.58 -1.34 -0.67
CA LEU A 89 -2.40 -2.77 -0.41
C LEU A 89 -1.93 -3.01 1.01
N GLY A 90 -1.00 -2.21 1.52
CA GLY A 90 -0.56 -2.29 2.91
C GLY A 90 -1.70 -2.05 3.90
N ALA A 91 -2.56 -1.07 3.63
CA ALA A 91 -3.76 -0.85 4.44
C ALA A 91 -4.75 -2.03 4.38
N GLN A 92 -4.91 -2.67 3.23
CA GLN A 92 -5.76 -3.86 3.08
C GLN A 92 -5.18 -5.08 3.81
N LEU A 93 -3.87 -5.33 3.70
CA LEU A 93 -3.20 -6.39 4.44
C LEU A 93 -3.37 -6.21 5.96
N LEU A 94 -3.20 -4.98 6.47
CA LEU A 94 -3.45 -4.66 7.87
C LEU A 94 -4.89 -4.95 8.28
N SER A 95 -5.86 -4.51 7.46
CA SER A 95 -7.27 -4.80 7.71
C SER A 95 -7.54 -6.30 7.75
N LEU A 96 -6.94 -7.08 6.84
CA LEU A 96 -7.13 -8.53 6.77
C LEU A 96 -6.57 -9.24 8.01
N ILE A 97 -5.35 -8.91 8.45
CA ILE A 97 -4.77 -9.55 9.66
C ILE A 97 -5.45 -9.12 10.96
N GLU A 98 -6.16 -7.99 10.96
CA GLU A 98 -6.96 -7.54 12.11
C GLU A 98 -8.31 -8.27 12.15
N SER A 99 -8.91 -8.56 10.99
CA SER A 99 -10.19 -9.26 10.89
C SER A 99 -10.09 -10.78 10.87
N SER A 100 -8.92 -11.34 10.56
CA SER A 100 -8.71 -12.78 10.41
C SER A 100 -7.72 -13.34 11.44
N VAL A 101 -7.78 -14.65 11.65
CA VAL A 101 -6.83 -15.37 12.53
C VAL A 101 -5.52 -15.66 11.80
N SER A 102 -5.54 -15.69 10.46
CA SER A 102 -4.36 -15.96 9.65
C SER A 102 -3.63 -14.67 9.26
N ARG A 103 -2.31 -14.70 9.32
CA ARG A 103 -1.47 -13.63 8.76
C ARG A 103 -0.95 -13.95 7.37
N LYS A 104 -1.44 -15.03 6.78
CA LYS A 104 -1.06 -15.47 5.44
C LYS A 104 -2.18 -15.12 4.46
N ILE A 105 -1.83 -14.35 3.45
CA ILE A 105 -2.74 -13.76 2.48
C ILE A 105 -2.18 -14.11 1.10
N VAL A 106 -3.02 -14.63 0.22
CA VAL A 106 -2.68 -14.83 -1.19
C VAL A 106 -3.12 -13.58 -1.94
N VAL A 107 -2.16 -12.84 -2.47
CA VAL A 107 -2.44 -11.67 -3.31
C VAL A 107 -2.29 -12.11 -4.76
N HIS A 108 -3.33 -11.91 -5.58
CA HIS A 108 -3.26 -12.24 -7.00
C HIS A 108 -4.07 -11.25 -7.85
N GLN A 109 -3.74 -11.22 -9.15
CA GLN A 109 -4.41 -10.38 -10.11
C GLN A 109 -5.86 -10.84 -10.36
N SER A 110 -6.76 -9.89 -10.57
CA SER A 110 -8.12 -10.14 -11.07
C SER A 110 -8.06 -10.73 -12.46
N THR A 111 -8.70 -11.89 -12.67
CA THR A 111 -8.83 -12.53 -13.98
C THR A 111 -9.61 -11.60 -14.91
N GLY A 112 -8.97 -11.15 -15.99
CA GLY A 112 -9.64 -10.45 -17.08
C GLY A 112 -10.45 -11.44 -17.91
N GLU A 113 -11.40 -10.94 -18.71
CA GLU A 113 -12.36 -11.70 -19.54
C GLU A 113 -11.73 -12.65 -20.60
N ASP A 114 -10.40 -12.82 -20.64
CA ASP A 114 -9.69 -13.70 -21.58
C ASP A 114 -9.25 -15.02 -20.90
N PRO A 115 -10.02 -16.11 -21.03
CA PRO A 115 -9.69 -17.43 -20.47
C PRO A 115 -8.52 -18.14 -21.19
N THR A 116 -7.93 -17.52 -22.22
CA THR A 116 -6.91 -18.14 -23.08
C THR A 116 -5.48 -17.66 -22.82
N SER A 117 -5.27 -16.63 -22.00
CA SER A 117 -3.95 -16.03 -21.81
C SER A 117 -3.50 -16.04 -20.36
N SER A 118 -2.40 -16.75 -20.13
CA SER A 118 -1.51 -16.73 -18.96
C SER A 118 -2.00 -17.40 -17.67
N GLN A 119 -1.16 -18.32 -17.17
CA GLN A 119 -1.23 -18.83 -15.81
C GLN A 119 -1.35 -17.65 -14.84
N GLN A 120 -2.41 -17.65 -14.02
CA GLN A 120 -2.66 -16.60 -13.05
C GLN A 120 -1.50 -16.58 -12.05
N GLN A 121 -0.74 -15.49 -11.99
CA GLN A 121 0.35 -15.38 -11.03
C GLN A 121 -0.17 -14.73 -9.75
N GLY A 122 0.22 -15.31 -8.63
CA GLY A 122 -0.03 -14.80 -7.29
C GLY A 122 1.26 -14.67 -6.50
N ILE A 123 1.13 -14.10 -5.32
CA ILE A 123 2.19 -14.01 -4.33
C ILE A 123 1.58 -14.39 -2.98
N LEU A 124 2.18 -15.38 -2.32
CA LEU A 124 1.83 -15.75 -0.97
C LEU A 124 2.55 -14.80 -0.02
N VAL A 125 1.79 -14.01 0.71
CA VAL A 125 2.26 -12.98 1.64
C VAL A 125 2.01 -13.46 3.06
N TRP A 126 3.03 -13.39 3.90
CA TRP A 126 2.93 -13.60 5.33
C TRP A 126 3.37 -12.35 6.07
N VAL A 127 2.42 -11.67 6.71
CA VAL A 127 2.71 -10.49 7.53
C VAL A 127 3.29 -10.95 8.87
N PHE A 128 4.63 -10.95 8.96
CA PHE A 128 5.34 -11.42 10.14
C PHE A 128 5.27 -10.40 11.28
N ASN A 129 5.63 -9.15 10.99
CA ASN A 129 5.50 -8.04 11.94
C ASN A 129 4.74 -6.87 11.27
N PRO A 130 3.51 -6.56 11.73
CA PRO A 130 2.71 -5.49 11.14
C PRO A 130 3.20 -4.09 11.50
N ASP A 131 4.15 -3.96 12.43
CA ASP A 131 4.62 -2.66 12.86
C ASP A 131 6.08 -2.67 13.32
N ILE A 132 6.97 -2.25 12.42
CA ILE A 132 8.38 -2.02 12.73
C ILE A 132 8.80 -0.61 12.34
N TYR A 133 9.83 -0.11 13.03
CA TYR A 133 10.59 1.05 12.58
C TYR A 133 11.95 0.58 12.12
N TYR A 134 12.41 1.10 10.99
CA TYR A 134 13.76 0.84 10.47
C TYR A 134 14.36 2.12 9.91
N SER A 135 15.68 2.21 9.96
CA SER A 135 16.45 3.22 9.24
C SER A 135 17.34 2.51 8.23
N SER A 136 17.59 3.16 7.10
CA SER A 136 18.51 2.63 6.09
C SER A 136 19.29 3.78 5.49
N SER A 137 20.60 3.60 5.36
CA SER A 137 21.48 4.56 4.68
C SER A 137 21.02 4.84 3.24
N ARG A 138 20.31 3.91 2.60
CA ARG A 138 19.75 4.08 1.26
C ARG A 138 18.49 4.96 1.21
N ARG A 139 17.75 5.10 2.33
CA ARG A 139 16.50 5.88 2.43
C ARG A 139 16.64 7.18 3.21
N GLY A 140 17.77 7.38 3.87
CA GLY A 140 18.11 8.62 4.58
C GLY A 140 18.23 8.42 6.08
N PRO A 141 18.50 9.50 6.83
CA PRO A 141 18.73 9.43 8.27
C PRO A 141 17.45 9.17 9.08
N THR A 142 16.28 9.25 8.44
CA THR A 142 14.99 9.19 9.14
C THR A 142 14.53 7.77 9.41
N ALA A 143 13.91 7.55 10.57
CA ALA A 143 13.22 6.30 10.84
C ALA A 143 11.94 6.18 10.00
N HIS A 144 11.74 5.05 9.35
CA HIS A 144 10.56 4.73 8.55
C HIS A 144 9.75 3.62 9.23
N ARG A 145 8.43 3.77 9.25
CA ARG A 145 7.51 2.76 9.76
C ARG A 145 7.10 1.82 8.63
N ALA A 146 7.21 0.51 8.83
CA ALA A 146 6.89 -0.49 7.82
C ALA A 146 6.32 -1.77 8.42
N MET A 147 5.77 -2.62 7.56
CA MET A 147 5.45 -4.01 7.84
C MET A 147 6.59 -4.90 7.35
N LYS A 148 7.03 -5.84 8.19
CA LYS A 148 7.91 -6.92 7.77
C LYS A 148 7.08 -8.04 7.17
N ILE A 149 7.29 -8.27 5.88
CA ILE A 149 6.52 -9.22 5.08
C ILE A 149 7.44 -10.31 4.56
N PHE A 150 7.00 -11.56 4.70
CA PHE A 150 7.65 -12.71 4.07
C PHE A 150 6.82 -13.07 2.85
N TYR A 151 7.43 -13.23 1.69
CA TYR A 151 6.69 -13.48 0.46
C TYR A 151 7.31 -14.57 -0.40
N LYS A 152 6.46 -15.23 -1.18
CA LYS A 152 6.80 -16.26 -2.16
C LYS A 152 5.96 -16.11 -3.41
N ASP A 153 6.58 -16.31 -4.56
CA ASP A 153 5.85 -16.41 -5.82
C ASP A 153 4.97 -17.67 -5.84
N LEU A 154 3.74 -17.51 -6.33
CA LEU A 154 2.74 -18.56 -6.39
C LEU A 154 2.23 -18.68 -7.83
N PRO A 155 2.60 -19.75 -8.56
CA PRO A 155 2.27 -19.88 -9.98
C PRO A 155 0.81 -20.24 -10.26
N ASP A 156 0.09 -20.78 -9.27
CA ASP A 156 -1.32 -21.17 -9.37
C ASP A 156 -2.05 -20.81 -8.06
N PRO A 157 -2.48 -19.55 -7.91
CA PRO A 157 -3.10 -19.05 -6.68
C PRO A 157 -4.48 -19.64 -6.45
N GLU A 158 -5.25 -19.92 -7.51
CA GLU A 158 -6.61 -20.44 -7.38
C GLU A 158 -6.61 -21.84 -6.80
N LYS A 159 -5.79 -22.73 -7.37
CA LYS A 159 -5.64 -24.09 -6.84
C LYS A 159 -5.12 -24.09 -5.41
N PHE A 160 -4.15 -23.24 -5.10
CA PHE A 160 -3.60 -23.14 -3.76
C PHE A 160 -4.66 -22.68 -2.75
N LEU A 161 -5.48 -21.70 -3.11
CA LEU A 161 -6.59 -21.21 -2.28
C LEU A 161 -7.67 -22.28 -2.09
N ASP A 162 -8.01 -23.04 -3.13
CA ASP A 162 -8.97 -24.15 -3.04
C ASP A 162 -8.47 -25.23 -2.07
N ASP A 163 -7.17 -25.58 -2.12
CA ASP A 163 -6.55 -26.55 -1.23
C ASP A 163 -6.42 -26.03 0.23
N HIS A 164 -6.42 -24.71 0.44
CA HIS A 164 -6.09 -24.08 1.72
C HIS A 164 -7.14 -23.06 2.22
N SER A 165 -8.39 -23.20 1.80
CA SER A 165 -9.47 -22.20 1.93
C SER A 165 -9.71 -21.68 3.35
N ASN A 166 -9.35 -22.45 4.38
CA ASN A 166 -9.59 -22.11 5.79
C ASN A 166 -8.38 -21.49 6.50
N THR A 167 -7.23 -21.42 5.82
CA THR A 167 -5.94 -21.05 6.44
C THR A 167 -5.30 -19.82 5.83
N HIS A 168 -5.78 -19.39 4.66
CA HIS A 168 -5.25 -18.25 3.93
C HIS A 168 -6.39 -17.32 3.53
N GLU A 169 -6.14 -16.03 3.67
CA GLU A 169 -7.05 -15.00 3.16
C GLU A 169 -6.75 -14.73 1.67
N GLU A 170 -7.75 -14.29 0.91
CA GLU A 170 -7.62 -13.94 -0.49
C GLU A 170 -7.68 -12.43 -0.68
N LEU A 171 -6.76 -11.88 -1.47
CA LEU A 171 -6.76 -10.48 -1.87
C LEU A 171 -6.60 -10.35 -3.39
N VAL A 172 -7.70 -10.02 -4.06
CA VAL A 172 -7.75 -9.81 -5.51
C VAL A 172 -7.47 -8.35 -5.83
N VAL A 173 -6.51 -8.09 -6.73
CA VAL A 173 -6.06 -6.74 -7.07
C VAL A 173 -5.97 -6.55 -8.59
N PRO A 174 -6.01 -5.32 -9.12
CA PRO A 174 -5.71 -5.07 -10.53
C PRO A 174 -4.29 -5.51 -10.90
N GLU A 175 -4.09 -5.99 -12.13
CA GLU A 175 -2.79 -6.46 -12.63
C GLU A 175 -1.66 -5.43 -12.43
N ASP A 176 -1.92 -4.17 -12.74
CA ASP A 176 -0.91 -3.12 -12.59
C ASP A 176 -0.53 -2.90 -11.11
N ASP A 177 -1.51 -2.95 -10.20
CA ASP A 177 -1.28 -2.77 -8.76
C ASP A 177 -0.53 -3.98 -8.19
N TYR A 178 -0.79 -5.20 -8.69
CA TYR A 178 -0.02 -6.41 -8.35
C TYR A 178 1.45 -6.26 -8.74
N LYS A 179 1.73 -5.79 -9.97
CA LYS A 179 3.09 -5.58 -10.45
C LYS A 179 3.83 -4.52 -9.63
N GLU A 180 3.18 -3.40 -9.37
CA GLU A 180 3.73 -2.31 -8.53
C GLU A 180 4.06 -2.82 -7.12
N PHE A 181 3.16 -3.59 -6.51
CA PHE A 181 3.37 -4.20 -5.21
C PHE A 181 4.53 -5.20 -5.18
N LYS A 182 4.61 -6.10 -6.17
CA LYS A 182 5.70 -7.07 -6.28
C LYS A 182 7.05 -6.38 -6.45
N ASN A 183 7.10 -5.34 -7.28
CA ASN A 183 8.31 -4.55 -7.46
C ASN A 183 8.71 -3.82 -6.17
N ALA A 184 7.76 -3.19 -5.47
CA ALA A 184 8.01 -2.52 -4.19
C ALA A 184 8.58 -3.49 -3.13
N LEU A 185 8.06 -4.72 -3.07
CA LEU A 185 8.62 -5.76 -2.20
C LEU A 185 10.05 -6.14 -2.60
N ALA A 186 10.33 -6.35 -3.88
CA ALA A 186 11.67 -6.68 -4.36
C ALA A 186 12.68 -5.54 -4.07
N GLU A 187 12.32 -4.28 -4.36
CA GLU A 187 13.15 -3.11 -4.06
C GLU A 187 13.41 -2.98 -2.55
N SER A 188 12.42 -3.30 -1.72
CA SER A 188 12.58 -3.30 -0.27
C SER A 188 13.50 -4.41 0.23
N THR A 189 13.50 -5.57 -0.43
CA THR A 189 14.42 -6.67 -0.15
C THR A 189 15.86 -6.25 -0.42
N ASP A 190 16.13 -5.55 -1.52
CA ASP A 190 17.47 -5.07 -1.86
C ASP A 190 18.03 -4.05 -0.85
N ILE A 191 17.16 -3.39 -0.09
CA ILE A 191 17.56 -2.44 0.95
C ILE A 191 18.01 -3.18 2.22
N LEU A 192 17.56 -4.42 2.43
CA LEU A 192 17.96 -5.23 3.57
C LEU A 192 19.39 -5.75 3.39
N PRO A 193 20.16 -5.88 4.49
CA PRO A 193 21.42 -6.61 4.48
C PRO A 193 21.23 -8.02 3.93
N GLU A 194 22.22 -8.55 3.20
CA GLU A 194 22.17 -9.87 2.55
C GLU A 194 21.66 -10.98 3.49
N ALA A 195 22.16 -11.01 4.73
CA ALA A 195 21.75 -11.97 5.76
C ALA A 195 20.25 -11.89 6.17
N ALA A 196 19.56 -10.80 5.83
CA ALA A 196 18.17 -10.54 6.17
C ALA A 196 17.23 -10.53 4.95
N GLN A 197 17.74 -10.82 3.75
CA GLN A 197 16.93 -10.86 2.51
C GLN A 197 16.08 -12.13 2.40
N THR A 198 16.55 -13.23 2.99
CA THR A 198 15.85 -14.53 2.95
C THR A 198 15.73 -15.13 4.34
N PHE A 199 14.62 -15.81 4.59
CA PHE A 199 14.44 -16.64 5.77
C PHE A 199 13.86 -17.99 5.35
N GLN A 200 14.70 -19.04 5.44
CA GLN A 200 14.40 -20.36 4.89
C GLN A 200 14.10 -20.25 3.39
N ASP A 201 12.91 -20.64 2.98
CA ASP A 201 12.41 -20.58 1.60
C ASP A 201 11.62 -19.29 1.31
N TRP A 202 11.55 -18.34 2.25
CA TRP A 202 10.84 -17.07 2.09
C TRP A 202 11.79 -15.93 1.75
N THR A 203 11.35 -15.05 0.85
CA THR A 203 11.99 -13.74 0.64
C THR A 203 11.38 -12.74 1.62
N ILE A 204 12.20 -11.85 2.17
CA ILE A 204 11.77 -10.83 3.14
C ILE A 204 11.71 -9.47 2.44
N GLY A 205 10.59 -8.78 2.59
CA GLY A 205 10.39 -7.40 2.15
C GLY A 205 9.87 -6.51 3.29
N LEU A 206 10.03 -5.21 3.10
CA LEU A 206 9.47 -4.16 3.95
C LEU A 206 8.45 -3.36 3.17
N LEU A 207 7.21 -3.30 3.67
CA LEU A 207 6.17 -2.46 3.09
C LEU A 207 5.94 -1.24 3.96
N ASP A 208 6.26 -0.05 3.45
CA ASP A 208 6.11 1.18 4.22
C ASP A 208 4.65 1.42 4.61
N ARG A 209 4.46 1.84 5.85
CA ARG A 209 3.15 2.26 6.34
C ARG A 209 3.00 3.74 6.08
N TRP A 210 1.96 4.10 5.33
CA TRP A 210 1.67 5.50 5.05
C TRP A 210 1.26 6.23 6.33
N GLU A 211 1.90 7.38 6.55
CA GLU A 211 1.58 8.27 7.65
C GLU A 211 1.41 9.70 7.13
N LYS A 212 0.34 10.39 7.56
CA LYS A 212 0.13 11.80 7.23
C LYS A 212 1.17 12.70 7.91
N HIS A 213 1.53 12.33 9.13
CA HIS A 213 2.56 12.95 9.95
C HIS A 213 3.40 11.80 10.49
N ALA A 214 4.72 11.91 10.38
CA ALA A 214 5.65 10.94 10.97
C ALA A 214 5.23 10.66 12.42
N SER A 215 5.03 9.38 12.76
CA SER A 215 4.67 8.98 14.12
C SER A 215 5.88 8.40 14.86
N GLY A 216 5.89 8.53 16.19
CA GLY A 216 6.94 7.96 17.04
C GLY A 216 8.34 8.56 16.80
N SER A 217 9.35 7.70 16.73
CA SER A 217 10.78 8.05 16.62
C SER A 217 11.12 8.89 15.38
N ALA A 218 10.31 8.84 14.33
CA ALA A 218 10.47 9.68 13.15
C ALA A 218 10.19 11.18 13.42
N ARG A 219 9.43 11.52 14.49
CA ARG A 219 9.36 12.91 15.01
C ARG A 219 10.60 13.32 15.78
N MET A 220 11.40 12.37 16.30
CA MET A 220 12.68 12.71 16.92
C MET A 220 13.70 13.20 15.89
N ASP A 221 13.49 13.00 14.59
CA ASP A 221 14.33 13.61 13.54
C ASP A 221 13.98 15.07 13.27
N GLU A 222 12.85 15.57 13.77
CA GLU A 222 12.57 17.01 13.92
C GLU A 222 13.28 17.61 15.15
N ASN A 223 14.06 16.82 15.89
CA ASN A 223 14.89 17.34 16.96
C ASN A 223 15.87 18.38 16.38
N PRO A 224 15.91 19.61 16.92
CA PRO A 224 16.85 20.64 16.46
C PRO A 224 18.32 20.20 16.52
N LEU A 225 18.66 19.13 17.26
CA LEU A 225 20.00 18.52 17.29
C LEU A 225 20.32 17.66 16.05
N ASN A 226 19.31 17.17 15.32
CA ASN A 226 19.47 16.36 14.10
C ASN A 226 19.33 17.19 12.81
N LYS A 227 18.99 18.49 12.91
CA LYS A 227 19.14 19.40 11.77
C LYS A 227 20.61 19.42 11.36
N LYS A 228 20.87 19.26 10.05
CA LYS A 228 22.19 19.58 9.49
C LYS A 228 22.60 20.93 10.04
N VAL A 229 23.68 20.94 10.79
CA VAL A 229 24.26 22.16 11.33
C VAL A 229 24.56 23.06 10.13
N GLU A 230 24.03 24.29 10.18
CA GLU A 230 24.21 25.24 9.08
C GLU A 230 25.71 25.44 8.81
N ASP A 231 26.07 25.75 7.56
CA ASP A 231 27.44 26.03 7.13
C ASP A 231 27.98 27.22 7.95
N GLY A 232 28.61 26.93 9.09
CA GLY A 232 29.01 27.92 10.09
C GLY A 232 28.99 27.45 11.54
N PHE A 233 28.43 26.27 11.85
CA PHE A 233 28.51 25.73 13.21
C PHE A 233 29.91 25.15 13.47
N GLU A 234 30.68 25.81 14.33
CA GLU A 234 31.95 25.26 14.78
C GLU A 234 31.68 24.02 15.65
N LEU A 235 32.11 22.84 15.15
CA LEU A 235 32.30 21.66 15.99
C LEU A 235 33.12 22.07 17.21
N PHE A 236 32.70 21.59 18.39
CA PHE A 236 33.33 21.91 19.67
C PHE A 236 34.85 21.70 19.57
N LYS A 237 35.61 22.79 19.44
CA LYS A 237 37.08 22.73 19.41
C LYS A 237 37.49 22.33 20.82
N LEU A 238 38.09 21.14 20.95
CA LEU A 238 38.70 20.73 22.21
C LEU A 238 39.68 21.82 22.67
N PRO A 239 39.64 22.23 23.95
CA PRO A 239 40.62 23.16 24.49
C PRO A 239 42.05 22.68 24.21
N ALA A 240 42.94 23.62 23.89
CA ALA A 240 44.34 23.30 23.62
C ALA A 240 44.93 22.50 24.79
N GLY A 241 45.47 21.31 24.50
CA GLY A 241 46.04 20.38 25.48
C GLY A 241 45.19 19.14 25.80
N MET A 242 43.94 19.04 25.33
CA MET A 242 43.05 17.89 25.61
C MET A 242 43.08 16.78 24.53
N ALA A 243 43.85 16.95 23.46
CA ALA A 243 43.95 15.97 22.37
C ALA A 243 44.72 14.69 22.77
N GLU A 244 45.56 14.76 23.80
CA GLU A 244 46.42 13.64 24.24
C GLU A 244 45.67 12.62 25.13
N LEU A 245 44.46 12.92 25.59
CA LEU A 245 43.69 12.03 26.48
C LEU A 245 42.93 10.91 25.75
N TYR A 246 43.01 10.86 24.41
CA TYR A 246 42.33 9.87 23.57
C TYR A 246 43.27 8.94 22.80
N LEU A 247 44.56 8.90 23.17
CA LEU A 247 45.53 7.90 22.71
C LEU A 247 45.68 6.75 23.71
#